data_AF-A0A9X1FBV2-F1
#
_entry.id   AF-A0A9X1FBV2-F1
#
_cell.length_a   1.000
_cell.length_b   1.000
_cell.length_c   1.000
_cell.angle_alpha   90.00
_cell.angle_beta   90.00
_cell.angle_gamma   90.00
#
_symmetry.space_group_name_H-M   'P 1'
#
loop_
_entity.id
_entity.type
_entity.pdbx_description
1 polymer ?
#
loop_
_entity_poly.entity_id
_entity_poly.type
_entity_poly.pdbx_seq_one_letter_code
_entity_poly.pdbx_strand_id
1 'polypeptide(L)'
;MNFNFLTPVSDAVLAHTELIAQQALGKKIKIHSRQNGIPDLENVQLAIIGVQETRNDVNYMGANINFESVRKTFYTLFPGNWHTTMADLGNIEPGETVEDTYFAIRTAITVLVEKNIIPIVLGGSQDLTYANYRAYDSVMPMVNIVNIDTNFDLGDANLPIKNNSYVGKIIVEEPYNLFNYSTIGYQTYFNSQEEIDLMEKLYFEAYRLGEISGDINRVEPLLRDAHIVSVDLKSVRAAEVSDNQKYSPNGFSGKEICAITRYAGISNKVSSIGIYEYHKSKNDSATSMLMAQMIWYFVEGVNCRVGDDDFTNEKQYQKYNVLVEDDELIFYKSLKTGRWWIEIPFLPNVNNKLKKHTLLPCMHSDYVLATQGEIPERWYKAYRKNSF
;
A
#
# COMPACT_ATOMS: atom_id res chain seq x y z
N MET A 1 2.68 23.27 -11.83
CA MET A 1 1.95 22.27 -11.01
C MET A 1 0.89 23.02 -10.23
N ASN A 2 -0.37 22.64 -10.36
CA ASN A 2 -1.44 23.29 -9.60
C ASN A 2 -1.74 22.45 -8.35
N PHE A 3 -1.05 22.77 -7.27
CA PHE A 3 -1.30 22.21 -5.93
C PHE A 3 -2.06 23.23 -5.05
N ASN A 4 -2.89 24.08 -5.65
CA ASN A 4 -3.55 25.18 -4.93
C ASN A 4 -4.56 24.70 -3.87
N PHE A 5 -4.90 23.42 -3.86
CA PHE A 5 -5.74 22.77 -2.85
C PHE A 5 -4.97 22.28 -1.62
N LEU A 6 -3.63 22.31 -1.64
CA LEU A 6 -2.83 21.90 -0.49
C LEU A 6 -2.73 23.01 0.55
N THR A 7 -3.01 22.67 1.81
CA THR A 7 -2.72 23.52 2.96
C THR A 7 -1.36 23.17 3.57
N PRO A 8 -0.59 24.15 4.07
CA PRO A 8 0.73 23.89 4.65
C PRO A 8 0.65 23.09 5.94
N VAL A 9 1.78 22.47 6.31
CA VAL A 9 1.98 21.89 7.63
C VAL A 9 1.80 22.98 8.70
N SER A 10 1.13 22.66 9.81
CA SER A 10 0.76 23.66 10.80
C SER A 10 1.96 24.28 11.51
N ASP A 11 1.83 25.54 11.90
CA ASP A 11 2.87 26.30 12.62
C ASP A 11 3.27 25.61 13.93
N ALA A 12 2.35 24.87 14.57
CA ALA A 12 2.63 24.08 15.77
C ALA A 12 3.57 22.90 15.51
N VAL A 13 3.49 22.25 14.35
CA VAL A 13 4.44 21.20 13.95
C VAL A 13 5.79 21.84 13.61
N LEU A 14 5.80 22.95 12.86
CA LEU A 14 7.03 23.65 12.49
C LEU A 14 7.79 24.19 13.71
N ALA A 15 7.08 24.78 14.68
CA ALA A 15 7.67 25.24 15.94
C ALA A 15 8.26 24.07 16.74
N HIS A 16 7.62 22.90 16.72
CA HIS A 16 8.17 21.69 17.33
C HIS A 16 9.47 21.26 16.63
N THR A 17 9.50 21.31 15.30
CA THR A 17 10.70 21.02 14.49
C THR A 17 11.87 21.93 14.82
N GLU A 18 11.66 23.14 15.36
CA GLU A 18 12.77 23.99 15.82
C GLU A 18 13.43 23.52 17.12
N LEU A 19 12.73 22.68 17.89
CA LEU A 19 13.18 22.20 19.20
C LEU A 19 13.83 20.79 19.15
N ILE A 20 13.76 20.10 18.01
CA ILE A 20 14.32 18.74 17.86
C ILE A 20 15.82 18.77 17.52
N ALA A 21 16.47 17.61 17.66
CA ALA A 21 17.88 17.44 17.32
C ALA A 21 18.17 17.76 15.83
N GLN A 22 19.33 18.36 15.56
CA GLN A 22 19.74 18.75 14.20
C GLN A 22 19.83 17.56 13.23
N GLN A 23 20.09 16.36 13.76
CA GLN A 23 20.19 15.14 12.97
C GLN A 23 18.84 14.46 12.70
N ALA A 24 17.76 14.92 13.33
CA ALA A 24 16.42 14.33 13.22
C ALA A 24 15.79 14.58 11.83
N LEU A 25 14.79 13.76 11.48
CA LEU A 25 14.14 13.79 10.17
C LEU A 25 13.50 15.13 9.85
N GLY A 26 12.84 15.76 10.81
CA GLY A 26 12.18 17.05 10.61
C GLY A 26 13.12 18.15 10.13
N LYS A 27 14.43 18.05 10.43
CA LYS A 27 15.47 18.98 9.97
C LYS A 27 16.02 18.68 8.57
N LYS A 28 15.70 17.51 8.01
CA LYS A 28 16.24 17.00 6.73
C LYS A 28 15.20 16.92 5.61
N ILE A 29 13.92 16.87 5.95
CA ILE A 29 12.83 16.84 4.96
C ILE A 29 12.48 18.25 4.46
N LYS A 30 12.04 18.36 3.20
CA LYS A 30 11.50 19.60 2.65
C LYS A 30 10.04 19.77 3.10
N ILE A 31 9.65 20.90 3.71
CA ILE A 31 8.30 21.05 4.30
C ILE A 31 7.54 22.20 3.65
N HIS A 32 6.32 21.94 3.19
CA HIS A 32 5.36 22.97 2.81
C HIS A 32 4.93 23.76 4.05
N SER A 33 5.32 25.03 4.10
CA SER A 33 5.00 25.95 5.19
C SER A 33 4.36 27.23 4.65
N ARG A 34 3.65 27.97 5.51
CA ARG A 34 3.08 29.28 5.14
C ARG A 34 4.13 30.29 4.67
N GLN A 35 5.33 30.21 5.24
CA GLN A 35 6.42 31.16 4.96
C GLN A 35 7.13 30.86 3.64
N ASN A 36 7.43 29.59 3.38
CA ASN A 36 8.24 29.18 2.23
C ASN A 36 7.42 28.61 1.06
N GLY A 37 6.12 28.41 1.24
CA GLY A 37 5.26 27.78 0.24
C GLY A 37 5.58 26.30 0.03
N ILE A 38 5.08 25.75 -1.07
CA ILE A 38 5.30 24.35 -1.46
C ILE A 38 6.77 24.16 -1.84
N PRO A 39 7.46 23.15 -1.28
CA PRO A 39 8.87 22.94 -1.58
C PRO A 39 9.07 22.50 -3.04
N ASP A 40 10.25 22.80 -3.58
CA ASP A 40 10.66 22.24 -4.87
C ASP A 40 10.83 20.72 -4.77
N LEU A 41 10.21 20.03 -5.72
CA LEU A 41 10.15 18.57 -5.80
C LEU A 41 11.30 17.97 -6.61
N GLU A 42 12.25 18.78 -7.10
CA GLU A 42 13.46 18.25 -7.71
C GLU A 42 14.22 17.33 -6.74
N ASN A 43 14.61 16.15 -7.23
CA ASN A 43 15.28 15.06 -6.51
C ASN A 43 14.52 14.48 -5.30
N VAL A 44 13.26 14.86 -5.08
CA VAL A 44 12.41 14.23 -4.06
C VAL A 44 12.00 12.85 -4.57
N GLN A 45 12.05 11.84 -3.70
CA GLN A 45 11.64 10.47 -4.04
C GLN A 45 10.39 10.02 -3.27
N LEU A 46 10.11 10.66 -2.13
CA LEU A 46 8.94 10.39 -1.29
C LEU A 46 8.24 11.69 -0.92
N ALA A 47 6.91 11.71 -0.96
CA ALA A 47 6.12 12.87 -0.56
C ALA A 47 5.01 12.48 0.42
N ILE A 48 4.97 13.11 1.59
CA ILE A 48 3.88 12.93 2.56
C ILE A 48 2.73 13.87 2.20
N ILE A 49 1.51 13.35 2.16
CA ILE A 49 0.27 14.12 2.03
C ILE A 49 -0.70 13.67 3.13
N GLY A 50 -1.17 14.60 3.95
CA GLY A 50 -2.29 14.35 4.86
C GLY A 50 -3.61 14.60 4.15
N VAL A 51 -4.62 13.74 4.34
CA VAL A 51 -5.95 13.90 3.75
C VAL A 51 -6.98 13.89 4.87
N GLN A 52 -7.59 15.05 5.14
CA GLN A 52 -8.49 15.24 6.28
C GLN A 52 -9.95 14.93 5.93
N GLU A 53 -10.19 13.82 5.22
CA GLU A 53 -11.53 13.41 4.80
C GLU A 53 -11.96 12.14 5.54
N THR A 54 -13.15 12.21 6.15
CA THR A 54 -13.74 11.10 6.94
C THR A 54 -15.25 10.97 6.72
N ARG A 55 -15.87 11.78 5.85
CA ARG A 55 -17.33 11.85 5.70
C ARG A 55 -17.97 10.56 5.19
N ASN A 56 -17.18 9.68 4.58
CA ASN A 56 -17.61 8.37 4.10
C ASN A 56 -17.36 7.23 5.09
N ASP A 57 -16.87 7.52 6.29
CA ASP A 57 -16.91 6.57 7.39
C ASP A 57 -18.38 6.25 7.75
N VAL A 58 -18.71 4.96 7.87
CA VAL A 58 -20.03 4.50 8.33
C VAL A 58 -20.38 5.09 9.70
N ASN A 59 -19.38 5.33 10.55
CA ASN A 59 -19.55 5.92 11.88
C ASN A 59 -19.18 7.41 11.94
N TYR A 60 -19.31 8.14 10.83
CA TYR A 60 -18.96 9.56 10.80
C TYR A 60 -19.81 10.37 11.79
N MET A 61 -19.14 10.90 12.83
CA MET A 61 -19.75 11.74 13.88
C MET A 61 -19.27 13.20 13.84
N GLY A 62 -18.80 13.68 12.68
CA GLY A 62 -18.28 15.05 12.57
C GLY A 62 -16.87 15.23 13.16
N ALA A 63 -16.08 14.16 13.23
CA ALA A 63 -14.75 14.20 13.81
C ALA A 63 -13.76 14.93 12.89
N ASN A 64 -13.14 16.00 13.43
CA ASN A 64 -12.03 16.69 12.76
C ASN A 64 -10.73 15.89 12.96
N ILE A 65 -10.21 15.33 11.87
CA ILE A 65 -8.93 14.63 11.84
C ILE A 65 -7.78 15.60 11.58
N ASN A 66 -6.63 15.40 12.23
CA ASN A 66 -5.38 16.04 11.84
C ASN A 66 -4.18 15.17 12.16
N PHE A 67 -3.13 15.31 11.36
CA PHE A 67 -1.93 14.49 11.44
C PHE A 67 -0.78 15.15 12.20
N GLU A 68 -1.06 16.16 13.02
CA GLU A 68 -0.01 16.89 13.74
C GLU A 68 0.80 16.01 14.69
N SER A 69 0.11 15.12 15.42
CA SER A 69 0.75 14.24 16.40
C SER A 69 1.67 13.23 15.71
N VAL A 70 1.20 12.64 14.61
CA VAL A 70 2.00 11.76 13.74
C VAL A 70 3.20 12.49 13.19
N ARG A 71 3.02 13.71 12.62
CA ARG A 71 4.13 14.52 12.09
C ARG A 71 5.15 14.89 13.15
N LYS A 72 4.72 15.43 14.29
CA LYS A 72 5.61 15.79 15.41
C LYS A 72 6.45 14.58 15.82
N THR A 73 5.80 13.42 15.98
CA THR A 73 6.48 12.17 16.33
C THR A 73 7.46 11.73 15.24
N PHE A 74 7.03 11.65 13.99
CA PHE A 74 7.89 11.23 12.88
C PHE A 74 9.10 12.13 12.69
N TYR A 75 8.91 13.45 12.82
CA TYR A 75 9.97 14.43 12.64
C TYR A 75 11.06 14.30 13.71
N THR A 76 10.72 13.83 14.92
CA THR A 76 11.70 13.60 16.00
C THR A 76 12.59 12.38 15.77
N LEU A 77 12.18 11.43 14.93
CA LEU A 77 12.96 10.23 14.65
C LEU A 77 14.24 10.59 13.91
N PHE A 78 15.30 9.82 14.13
CA PHE A 78 16.52 9.93 13.34
C PHE A 78 16.36 9.14 12.03
N PRO A 79 16.90 9.63 10.91
CA PRO A 79 17.02 8.81 9.71
C PRO A 79 17.89 7.59 10.01
N GLY A 80 17.60 6.49 9.32
CA GLY A 80 18.52 5.36 9.25
C GLY A 80 19.72 5.67 8.36
N ASN A 81 20.48 4.64 8.01
CA ASN A 81 21.58 4.77 7.05
C ASN A 81 21.06 4.80 5.61
N TRP A 82 20.27 5.83 5.29
CA TRP A 82 19.62 6.00 4.01
C TRP A 82 19.79 7.41 3.43
N HIS A 83 19.64 7.54 2.11
CA HIS A 83 19.92 8.77 1.37
C HIS A 83 18.67 9.37 0.70
N THR A 84 17.50 8.78 0.96
CA THR A 84 16.26 9.25 0.34
C THR A 84 15.91 10.67 0.70
N THR A 85 15.60 11.48 -0.32
CA THR A 85 15.09 12.84 -0.12
C THR A 85 13.56 12.81 -0.05
N MET A 86 13.00 13.42 0.99
CA MET A 86 11.56 13.46 1.24
C MET A 86 11.02 14.89 1.27
N ALA A 87 9.75 15.04 0.91
CA ALA A 87 8.98 16.25 1.13
C ALA A 87 7.70 15.96 1.95
N ASP A 88 7.26 16.90 2.77
CA ASP A 88 5.90 16.94 3.32
C ASP A 88 5.13 18.07 2.66
N LEU A 89 4.12 17.71 1.87
CA LEU A 89 3.37 18.65 1.05
C LEU A 89 2.20 19.29 1.82
N GLY A 90 2.03 18.92 3.09
CA GLY A 90 0.95 19.42 3.93
C GLY A 90 -0.32 18.59 3.79
N ASN A 91 -1.49 19.23 3.77
CA ASN A 91 -2.78 18.54 3.80
C ASN A 91 -3.68 18.87 2.62
N ILE A 92 -4.57 17.94 2.29
CA ILE A 92 -5.79 18.16 1.55
C ILE A 92 -6.91 18.28 2.59
N GLU A 93 -7.53 19.45 2.64
CA GLU A 93 -8.72 19.70 3.47
C GLU A 93 -9.96 19.10 2.79
N PRO A 94 -10.99 18.71 3.55
CA PRO A 94 -12.24 18.25 2.95
C PRO A 94 -12.87 19.38 2.10
N GLY A 95 -13.19 19.08 0.85
CA GLY A 95 -13.87 20.00 -0.06
C GLY A 95 -15.35 20.17 0.28
N GLU A 96 -16.08 20.96 -0.50
CA GLU A 96 -17.54 21.11 -0.31
C GLU A 96 -18.25 19.76 -0.37
N THR A 97 -17.85 18.90 -1.33
CA THR A 97 -18.27 17.51 -1.44
C THR A 97 -17.08 16.55 -1.25
N VAL A 98 -17.36 15.26 -1.02
CA VAL A 98 -16.28 14.25 -0.91
C VAL A 98 -15.61 14.04 -2.27
N GLU A 99 -16.36 14.20 -3.36
CA GLU A 99 -15.89 14.14 -4.73
C GLU A 99 -14.84 15.22 -5.04
N ASP A 100 -14.97 16.40 -4.45
CA ASP A 100 -13.96 17.46 -4.54
C ASP A 100 -12.65 17.03 -3.88
N THR A 101 -12.72 16.40 -2.70
CA THR A 101 -11.56 15.81 -2.02
C THR A 101 -10.94 14.71 -2.87
N TYR A 102 -11.74 13.81 -3.45
CA TYR A 102 -11.25 12.77 -4.35
C TYR A 102 -10.56 13.33 -5.59
N PHE A 103 -11.07 14.42 -6.15
CA PHE A 103 -10.42 15.12 -7.26
C PHE A 103 -9.04 15.66 -6.87
N ALA A 104 -8.91 16.27 -5.69
CA ALA A 104 -7.63 16.76 -5.18
C ALA A 104 -6.62 15.62 -4.95
N ILE A 105 -7.06 14.50 -4.36
CA ILE A 105 -6.22 13.31 -4.13
C ILE A 105 -5.74 12.74 -5.46
N ARG A 106 -6.64 12.50 -6.42
CA ARG A 106 -6.29 12.01 -7.76
C ARG A 106 -5.25 12.90 -8.41
N THR A 107 -5.50 14.20 -8.45
CA THR A 107 -4.58 15.18 -9.06
C THR A 107 -3.21 15.15 -8.40
N ALA A 108 -3.16 15.11 -7.06
CA ALA A 108 -1.89 15.10 -6.34
C ALA A 108 -1.10 13.82 -6.60
N ILE A 109 -1.74 12.65 -6.49
CA ILE A 109 -1.11 11.35 -6.65
C ILE A 109 -0.66 11.14 -8.09
N THR A 110 -1.48 11.46 -9.10
CA THR A 110 -1.10 11.36 -10.52
C THR A 110 0.17 12.15 -10.79
N VAL A 111 0.23 13.42 -10.36
CA VAL A 111 1.42 14.28 -10.58
C VAL A 111 2.67 13.72 -9.90
N LEU A 112 2.54 13.17 -8.69
CA LEU A 112 3.68 12.60 -7.96
C LEU A 112 4.17 11.31 -8.62
N VAL A 113 3.27 10.40 -8.95
CA VAL A 113 3.62 9.12 -9.56
C VAL A 113 4.23 9.32 -10.95
N GLU A 114 3.71 10.24 -11.78
CA GLU A 114 4.31 10.60 -13.08
C GLU A 114 5.74 11.15 -12.94
N LYS A 115 6.07 11.74 -11.79
CA LYS A 115 7.42 12.23 -11.45
C LYS A 115 8.30 11.17 -10.79
N ASN A 116 7.82 9.94 -10.64
CA ASN A 116 8.46 8.88 -9.88
C ASN A 116 8.69 9.26 -8.40
N ILE A 117 7.81 10.09 -7.84
CA ILE A 117 7.75 10.42 -6.42
C ILE A 117 6.68 9.53 -5.80
N ILE A 118 7.03 8.78 -4.76
CA ILE A 118 6.11 7.86 -4.09
C ILE A 118 5.31 8.65 -3.04
N PRO A 119 3.99 8.88 -3.23
CA PRO A 119 3.14 9.42 -2.18
C PRO A 119 3.01 8.48 -0.99
N ILE A 120 3.11 9.06 0.20
CA ILE A 120 2.78 8.48 1.49
C ILE A 120 1.55 9.23 2.00
N VAL A 121 0.38 8.61 1.89
CA VAL A 121 -0.90 9.20 2.27
C VAL A 121 -1.18 8.92 3.74
N LEU A 122 -1.34 9.98 4.53
CA LEU A 122 -1.93 9.90 5.87
C LEU A 122 -3.41 10.20 5.69
N GLY A 123 -4.23 9.15 5.68
CA GLY A 123 -5.65 9.24 5.38
C GLY A 123 -6.52 9.29 6.61
N GLY A 124 -7.71 9.86 6.43
CA GLY A 124 -8.85 9.63 7.31
C GLY A 124 -9.50 8.30 6.96
N SER A 125 -10.69 8.34 6.37
CA SER A 125 -11.42 7.11 6.04
C SER A 125 -10.79 6.33 4.87
N GLN A 126 -10.94 5.01 4.87
CA GLN A 126 -10.22 4.15 3.90
C GLN A 126 -10.77 4.16 2.48
N ASP A 127 -11.98 4.69 2.28
CA ASP A 127 -12.53 4.95 0.94
C ASP A 127 -11.62 5.84 0.09
N LEU A 128 -10.73 6.62 0.70
CA LEU A 128 -9.70 7.39 0.01
C LEU A 128 -8.75 6.52 -0.83
N THR A 129 -8.65 5.22 -0.55
CA THR A 129 -7.97 4.24 -1.41
C THR A 129 -8.58 4.17 -2.80
N TYR A 130 -9.90 4.34 -2.94
CA TYR A 130 -10.55 4.44 -4.24
C TYR A 130 -10.00 5.64 -5.02
N ALA A 131 -9.90 6.82 -4.41
CA ALA A 131 -9.33 7.99 -5.08
C ALA A 131 -7.85 7.80 -5.44
N ASN A 132 -7.08 7.11 -4.59
CA ASN A 132 -5.69 6.70 -4.89
C ASN A 132 -5.63 5.79 -6.12
N TYR A 133 -6.47 4.75 -6.18
CA TYR A 133 -6.58 3.85 -7.33
C TYR A 133 -6.92 4.61 -8.62
N ARG A 134 -7.93 5.48 -8.59
CA ARG A 134 -8.34 6.28 -9.75
C ARG A 134 -7.28 7.27 -10.22
N ALA A 135 -6.28 7.60 -9.39
CA ALA A 135 -5.15 8.42 -9.79
C ALA A 135 -4.25 7.72 -10.84
N TYR A 136 -4.33 6.39 -10.94
CA TYR A 136 -3.56 5.59 -11.87
C TYR A 136 -4.23 5.42 -13.23
N ASP A 137 -5.48 5.89 -13.41
CA ASP A 137 -6.27 5.72 -14.64
C ASP A 137 -5.52 6.18 -15.89
N SER A 138 -4.73 7.26 -15.79
CA SER A 138 -3.91 7.80 -16.88
C SER A 138 -2.44 7.42 -16.81
N VAL A 139 -2.00 6.75 -15.74
CA VAL A 139 -0.58 6.45 -15.46
C VAL A 139 -0.21 5.07 -15.98
N MET A 140 -1.05 4.06 -15.73
CA MET A 140 -0.78 2.69 -16.17
C MET A 140 -2.08 1.91 -16.43
N PRO A 141 -2.08 0.95 -17.38
CA PRO A 141 -3.29 0.29 -17.83
C PRO A 141 -3.88 -0.69 -16.81
N MET A 142 -3.04 -1.30 -15.98
CA MET A 142 -3.45 -2.32 -15.01
C MET A 142 -2.70 -2.11 -13.70
N VAL A 143 -3.41 -2.16 -12.58
CA VAL A 143 -2.92 -1.84 -11.24
C VAL A 143 -3.15 -3.03 -10.30
N ASN A 144 -2.23 -3.19 -9.35
CA ASN A 144 -2.29 -4.21 -8.32
C ASN A 144 -2.40 -3.50 -6.97
N ILE A 145 -3.39 -3.86 -6.18
CA ILE A 145 -3.63 -3.28 -4.87
C ILE A 145 -3.40 -4.36 -3.82
N VAL A 146 -2.60 -4.05 -2.81
CA VAL A 146 -2.53 -4.83 -1.58
C VAL A 146 -3.22 -4.05 -0.46
N ASN A 147 -4.24 -4.64 0.14
CA ASN A 147 -4.95 -4.10 1.30
C ASN A 147 -4.53 -4.86 2.56
N ILE A 148 -4.05 -4.15 3.58
CA ILE A 148 -3.69 -4.71 4.89
C ILE A 148 -4.79 -4.35 5.87
N ASP A 149 -5.62 -5.34 6.18
CA ASP A 149 -6.96 -5.10 6.72
C ASP A 149 -7.53 -6.34 7.41
N THR A 150 -8.45 -6.13 8.35
CA THR A 150 -9.31 -7.18 8.91
C THR A 150 -10.45 -7.57 7.98
N ASN A 151 -10.90 -6.65 7.11
CA ASN A 151 -12.06 -6.75 6.23
C ASN A 151 -11.67 -6.72 4.75
N PHE A 152 -12.52 -7.24 3.87
CA PHE A 152 -12.32 -7.11 2.42
C PHE A 152 -12.85 -5.79 1.84
N ASP A 153 -13.80 -5.16 2.53
CA ASP A 153 -14.49 -3.92 2.14
C ASP A 153 -15.14 -3.95 0.76
N LEU A 154 -15.68 -5.12 0.37
CA LEU A 154 -16.39 -5.31 -0.89
C LEU A 154 -17.72 -4.56 -0.88
N GLY A 155 -18.56 -4.81 0.14
CA GLY A 155 -19.86 -4.18 0.31
C GLY A 155 -20.81 -4.32 -0.90
N ASP A 156 -21.90 -3.54 -0.90
CA ASP A 156 -22.82 -3.48 -2.04
C ASP A 156 -22.39 -2.35 -3.00
N ALA A 157 -21.92 -2.74 -4.18
CA ALA A 157 -21.44 -1.81 -5.20
C ALA A 157 -22.54 -0.91 -5.78
N ASN A 158 -23.82 -1.19 -5.55
CA ASN A 158 -24.94 -0.32 -5.96
C ASN A 158 -25.18 0.84 -4.99
N LEU A 159 -24.69 0.73 -3.74
CA LEU A 159 -24.82 1.79 -2.75
C LEU A 159 -23.72 2.84 -2.92
N PRO A 160 -23.88 4.04 -2.31
CA PRO A 160 -22.79 5.01 -2.23
C PRO A 160 -21.54 4.44 -1.58
N ILE A 161 -20.37 4.93 -1.99
CA ILE A 161 -19.08 4.50 -1.44
C ILE A 161 -18.98 4.82 0.06
N LYS A 162 -18.48 3.85 0.82
CA LYS A 162 -18.17 3.96 2.25
C LYS A 162 -16.81 3.32 2.55
N ASN A 163 -16.24 3.61 3.72
CA ASN A 163 -14.97 3.03 4.14
C ASN A 163 -14.97 1.49 4.18
N ASN A 164 -16.15 0.85 4.29
CA ASN A 164 -16.30 -0.60 4.28
C ASN A 164 -16.86 -1.20 2.96
N SER A 165 -16.96 -0.41 1.89
CA SER A 165 -17.55 -0.85 0.60
C SER A 165 -16.83 -0.33 -0.64
N TYR A 166 -15.67 0.32 -0.47
CA TYR A 166 -14.97 0.97 -1.56
C TYR A 166 -14.36 -0.02 -2.56
N VAL A 167 -14.06 -1.26 -2.16
CA VAL A 167 -13.46 -2.26 -3.06
C VAL A 167 -14.48 -2.72 -4.09
N GLY A 168 -15.75 -2.86 -3.72
CA GLY A 168 -16.83 -3.13 -4.68
C GLY A 168 -16.87 -2.09 -5.80
N LYS A 169 -16.67 -0.81 -5.47
CA LYS A 169 -16.60 0.29 -6.45
C LYS A 169 -15.38 0.20 -7.36
N ILE A 170 -14.21 -0.16 -6.83
CA ILE A 170 -13.00 -0.40 -7.62
C ILE A 170 -13.24 -1.48 -8.69
N ILE A 171 -14.01 -2.52 -8.35
CA ILE A 171 -14.28 -3.65 -9.25
C ILE A 171 -15.27 -3.28 -10.35
N VAL A 172 -16.35 -2.55 -10.04
CA VAL A 172 -17.47 -2.35 -10.98
C VAL A 172 -17.43 -1.03 -11.78
N GLU A 173 -16.67 -0.03 -11.34
CA GLU A 173 -16.67 1.29 -11.98
C GLU A 173 -15.57 1.43 -13.05
N GLU A 174 -15.96 1.91 -14.24
CA GLU A 174 -15.03 2.15 -15.34
C GLU A 174 -14.06 3.33 -15.05
N PRO A 175 -12.79 3.25 -15.48
CA PRO A 175 -12.19 2.18 -16.26
C PRO A 175 -11.75 0.96 -15.41
N TYR A 176 -11.89 -0.23 -15.98
CA TYR A 176 -11.50 -1.50 -15.37
C TYR A 176 -9.98 -1.72 -15.43
N ASN A 177 -9.27 -1.11 -14.48
CA ASN A 177 -7.81 -1.13 -14.38
C ASN A 177 -7.30 -2.05 -13.27
N LEU A 178 -8.16 -2.59 -12.38
CA LEU A 178 -7.73 -3.53 -11.35
C LEU A 178 -7.37 -4.88 -11.98
N PHE A 179 -6.11 -5.28 -11.86
CA PHE A 179 -5.65 -6.61 -12.28
C PHE A 179 -5.67 -7.60 -11.13
N ASN A 180 -5.07 -7.19 -10.01
CA ASN A 180 -5.01 -8.01 -8.82
C ASN A 180 -5.36 -7.20 -7.58
N TYR A 181 -6.13 -7.83 -6.71
CA TYR A 181 -6.39 -7.37 -5.36
C TYR A 181 -5.97 -8.47 -4.39
N SER A 182 -5.13 -8.10 -3.43
CA SER A 182 -4.67 -9.02 -2.39
C SER A 182 -4.98 -8.43 -1.02
N THR A 183 -5.64 -9.20 -0.14
CA THR A 183 -5.88 -8.80 1.25
C THR A 183 -4.96 -9.56 2.19
N ILE A 184 -4.29 -8.85 3.10
CA ILE A 184 -3.36 -9.39 4.09
C ILE A 184 -3.92 -9.10 5.48
N GLY A 185 -4.14 -10.15 6.27
CA GLY A 185 -4.55 -10.01 7.67
C GLY A 185 -6.04 -10.13 7.93
N TYR A 186 -6.83 -10.54 6.92
CA TYR A 186 -8.28 -10.64 7.10
C TYR A 186 -8.61 -11.64 8.19
N GLN A 187 -9.73 -11.40 8.88
CA GLN A 187 -10.21 -12.24 9.96
C GLN A 187 -11.60 -12.76 9.59
N THR A 188 -11.77 -14.08 9.53
CA THR A 188 -12.99 -14.71 9.01
C THR A 188 -14.27 -14.25 9.70
N TYR A 189 -14.23 -13.97 11.00
CA TYR A 189 -15.40 -13.52 11.75
C TYR A 189 -15.82 -12.05 11.48
N PHE A 190 -15.02 -11.29 10.72
CA PHE A 190 -15.37 -9.95 10.26
C PHE A 190 -15.85 -9.92 8.81
N ASN A 191 -15.79 -11.05 8.09
CA ASN A 191 -16.14 -11.13 6.67
C ASN A 191 -17.25 -12.16 6.48
N SER A 192 -18.24 -11.85 5.65
CA SER A 192 -19.30 -12.80 5.32
C SER A 192 -18.76 -13.96 4.47
N GLN A 193 -19.43 -15.12 4.49
CA GLN A 193 -19.02 -16.24 3.66
C GLN A 193 -19.20 -15.90 2.18
N GLU A 194 -20.22 -15.12 1.85
CA GLU A 194 -20.50 -14.63 0.51
C GLU A 194 -19.35 -13.75 -0.03
N GLU A 195 -18.75 -12.89 0.80
CA GLU A 195 -17.58 -12.09 0.42
C GLU A 195 -16.32 -12.94 0.24
N ILE A 196 -16.09 -13.94 1.10
CA ILE A 196 -14.97 -14.90 0.96
C ILE A 196 -15.11 -15.67 -0.36
N ASP A 197 -16.31 -16.17 -0.65
CA ASP A 197 -16.61 -16.89 -1.89
C ASP A 197 -16.45 -15.97 -3.11
N LEU A 198 -16.78 -14.69 -2.98
CA LEU A 198 -16.59 -13.71 -4.06
C LEU A 198 -15.10 -13.45 -4.32
N MET A 199 -14.27 -13.31 -3.29
CA MET A 199 -12.81 -13.19 -3.43
C MET A 199 -12.23 -14.36 -4.22
N GLU A 200 -12.64 -15.59 -3.91
CA GLU A 200 -12.20 -16.79 -4.64
C GLU A 200 -12.70 -16.83 -6.09
N LYS A 201 -13.97 -16.45 -6.34
CA LYS A 201 -14.54 -16.39 -7.70
C LYS A 201 -13.85 -15.35 -8.59
N LEU A 202 -13.41 -14.23 -8.01
CA LEU A 202 -12.63 -13.20 -8.68
C LEU A 202 -11.13 -13.55 -8.76
N TYR A 203 -10.75 -14.73 -8.25
CA TYR A 203 -9.38 -15.22 -8.14
C TYR A 203 -8.45 -14.25 -7.36
N PHE A 204 -9.01 -13.42 -6.48
CA PHE A 204 -8.23 -12.54 -5.62
C PHE A 204 -7.49 -13.33 -4.54
N GLU A 205 -6.45 -12.70 -4.02
CA GLU A 205 -5.61 -13.32 -3.00
C GLU A 205 -6.07 -12.85 -1.62
N ALA A 206 -6.33 -13.75 -0.69
CA ALA A 206 -6.76 -13.40 0.66
C ALA A 206 -5.99 -14.25 1.67
N TYR A 207 -5.16 -13.60 2.50
CA TYR A 207 -4.35 -14.28 3.52
C TYR A 207 -4.84 -13.93 4.92
N ARG A 208 -5.16 -14.96 5.70
CA ARG A 208 -5.65 -14.78 7.07
C ARG A 208 -4.55 -14.22 7.97
N LEU A 209 -4.95 -13.48 9.00
CA LEU A 209 -4.01 -12.98 10.02
C LEU A 209 -3.09 -14.08 10.57
N GLY A 210 -3.64 -15.24 10.92
CA GLY A 210 -2.87 -16.34 11.51
C GLY A 210 -1.81 -16.92 10.58
N GLU A 211 -2.05 -16.93 9.27
CA GLU A 211 -1.09 -17.42 8.27
C GLU A 211 0.11 -16.47 8.15
N ILE A 212 -0.17 -15.17 8.12
CA ILE A 212 0.87 -14.13 8.02
C ILE A 212 1.64 -13.97 9.33
N SER A 213 0.96 -14.08 10.47
CA SER A 213 1.62 -14.01 11.78
C SER A 213 2.51 -15.24 12.02
N GLY A 214 2.14 -16.40 11.45
CA GLY A 214 2.94 -17.62 11.52
C GLY A 214 4.22 -17.55 10.68
N ASP A 215 4.18 -16.90 9.51
CA ASP A 215 5.35 -16.60 8.69
C ASP A 215 5.19 -15.27 7.96
N ILE A 216 5.77 -14.22 8.54
CA ILE A 216 5.69 -12.86 8.02
C ILE A 216 6.31 -12.73 6.62
N ASN A 217 7.23 -13.62 6.23
CA ASN A 217 7.88 -13.56 4.92
C ASN A 217 6.90 -13.80 3.77
N ARG A 218 5.73 -14.40 4.03
CA ARG A 218 4.67 -14.64 3.04
C ARG A 218 4.10 -13.35 2.43
N VAL A 219 4.29 -12.20 3.08
CA VAL A 219 3.87 -10.89 2.53
C VAL A 219 4.79 -10.39 1.43
N GLU A 220 6.03 -10.88 1.36
CA GLU A 220 7.04 -10.36 0.43
C GLU A 220 6.60 -10.47 -1.03
N PRO A 221 6.12 -11.63 -1.53
CA PRO A 221 5.73 -11.72 -2.93
C PRO A 221 4.48 -10.88 -3.23
N LEU A 222 3.55 -10.75 -2.27
CA LEU A 222 2.33 -9.95 -2.42
C LEU A 222 2.69 -8.47 -2.61
N LEU A 223 3.55 -7.95 -1.74
CA LEU A 223 3.98 -6.55 -1.78
C LEU A 223 4.94 -6.27 -2.94
N ARG A 224 5.77 -7.25 -3.34
CA ARG A 224 6.66 -7.12 -4.52
C ARG A 224 5.89 -6.91 -5.82
N ASP A 225 4.66 -7.41 -5.90
CA ASP A 225 3.81 -7.22 -7.08
C ASP A 225 2.83 -6.04 -6.97
N ALA A 226 2.76 -5.39 -5.81
CA ALA A 226 1.84 -4.29 -5.53
C ALA A 226 2.29 -2.98 -6.19
N HIS A 227 1.33 -2.22 -6.71
CA HIS A 227 1.52 -0.83 -7.13
C HIS A 227 1.04 0.13 -6.03
N ILE A 228 -0.11 -0.18 -5.42
CA ILE A 228 -0.73 0.58 -4.34
C ILE A 228 -0.80 -0.32 -3.10
N VAL A 229 -0.43 0.24 -1.95
CA VAL A 229 -0.58 -0.41 -0.64
C VAL A 229 -1.51 0.42 0.23
N SER A 230 -2.62 -0.16 0.65
CA SER A 230 -3.57 0.44 1.61
C SER A 230 -3.43 -0.26 2.95
N VAL A 231 -3.29 0.50 4.03
CA VAL A 231 -3.20 -0.04 5.39
C VAL A 231 -4.35 0.51 6.23
N ASP A 232 -5.26 -0.36 6.67
CA ASP A 232 -6.23 -0.05 7.72
C ASP A 232 -5.56 -0.22 9.10
N LEU A 233 -5.59 0.81 9.94
CA LEU A 233 -5.14 0.71 11.32
C LEU A 233 -5.99 -0.25 12.18
N LYS A 234 -7.22 -0.63 11.78
CA LYS A 234 -8.00 -1.69 12.42
C LYS A 234 -7.33 -3.06 12.34
N SER A 235 -6.44 -3.28 11.37
CA SER A 235 -5.62 -4.49 11.26
C SER A 235 -4.62 -4.65 12.41
N VAL A 236 -4.33 -3.57 13.15
CA VAL A 236 -3.40 -3.56 14.29
C VAL A 236 -4.14 -3.92 15.57
N ARG A 237 -3.52 -4.77 16.40
CA ARG A 237 -4.11 -5.16 17.69
C ARG A 237 -4.24 -3.96 18.65
N ALA A 238 -5.33 -3.94 19.40
CA ALA A 238 -5.68 -2.86 20.34
C ALA A 238 -4.59 -2.55 21.39
N ALA A 239 -3.72 -3.51 21.70
CA ALA A 239 -2.62 -3.33 22.64
C ALA A 239 -1.49 -2.40 22.14
N GLU A 240 -1.41 -2.15 20.82
CA GLU A 240 -0.34 -1.36 20.19
C GLU A 240 -0.76 0.09 19.88
N VAL A 241 -2.04 0.42 20.08
CA VAL A 241 -2.64 1.69 19.67
C VAL A 241 -3.30 2.43 20.84
N SER A 242 -3.48 3.73 20.65
CA SER A 242 -4.14 4.64 21.60
C SER A 242 -5.66 4.41 21.63
N ASP A 243 -6.32 4.93 22.67
CA ASP A 243 -7.70 4.59 23.03
C ASP A 243 -8.73 4.69 21.89
N ASN A 244 -8.77 5.78 21.13
CA ASN A 244 -9.75 5.97 20.06
C ASN A 244 -9.48 5.07 18.83
N GLN A 245 -8.29 4.49 18.73
CA GLN A 245 -7.92 3.58 17.63
C GLN A 245 -8.17 2.10 17.97
N LYS A 246 -8.49 1.77 19.23
CA LYS A 246 -8.69 0.39 19.66
C LYS A 246 -9.93 -0.21 19.00
N TYR A 247 -9.72 -1.26 18.20
CA TYR A 247 -10.79 -1.99 17.52
C TYR A 247 -10.92 -3.43 18.02
N SER A 248 -9.88 -4.25 17.84
CA SER A 248 -9.89 -5.68 18.18
C SER A 248 -8.66 -6.06 19.02
N PRO A 249 -8.78 -7.00 19.99
CA PRO A 249 -7.62 -7.50 20.73
C PRO A 249 -6.65 -8.29 19.85
N ASN A 250 -7.14 -8.86 18.75
CA ASN A 250 -6.36 -9.65 17.79
C ASN A 250 -6.15 -8.85 16.52
N GLY A 251 -4.90 -8.79 16.07
CA GLY A 251 -4.43 -8.02 14.94
C GLY A 251 -2.91 -8.13 14.85
N PHE A 252 -2.31 -7.49 13.86
CA PHE A 252 -0.85 -7.38 13.78
C PHE A 252 -0.30 -6.66 15.01
N SER A 253 0.80 -7.18 15.55
CA SER A 253 1.63 -6.46 16.50
C SER A 253 2.37 -5.30 15.82
N GLY A 254 2.91 -4.38 16.62
CA GLY A 254 3.69 -3.26 16.10
C GLY A 254 4.90 -3.71 15.25
N LYS A 255 5.50 -4.86 15.60
CA LYS A 255 6.62 -5.45 14.85
C LYS A 255 6.18 -5.98 13.49
N GLU A 256 5.05 -6.67 13.41
CA GLU A 256 4.55 -7.26 12.17
C GLU A 256 4.11 -6.19 11.18
N ILE A 257 3.37 -5.18 11.62
CA ILE A 257 2.93 -4.09 10.72
C ILE A 257 4.11 -3.25 10.22
N CYS A 258 5.14 -3.05 11.04
CA CYS A 258 6.41 -2.44 10.62
C CYS A 258 7.16 -3.31 9.60
N ALA A 259 7.17 -4.64 9.77
CA ALA A 259 7.79 -5.55 8.81
C ALA A 259 7.03 -5.54 7.46
N ILE A 260 5.70 -5.54 7.48
CA ILE A 260 4.85 -5.43 6.28
C ILE A 260 5.14 -4.14 5.54
N THR A 261 5.14 -2.99 6.23
CA THR A 261 5.43 -1.69 5.60
C THR A 261 6.87 -1.59 5.09
N ARG A 262 7.84 -2.26 5.75
CA ARG A 262 9.19 -2.42 5.23
C ARG A 262 9.23 -3.20 3.92
N TYR A 263 8.54 -4.34 3.82
CA TYR A 263 8.44 -5.11 2.58
C TYR A 263 7.77 -4.31 1.45
N ALA A 264 6.75 -3.51 1.77
CA ALA A 264 6.14 -2.58 0.82
C ALA A 264 7.17 -1.59 0.27
N GLY A 265 8.06 -1.07 1.13
CA GLY A 265 9.14 -0.19 0.71
C GLY A 265 10.16 -0.87 -0.22
N ILE A 266 10.52 -2.13 0.08
CA ILE A 266 11.51 -2.92 -0.68
C ILE A 266 11.04 -3.24 -2.11
N SER A 267 9.73 -3.31 -2.33
CA SER A 267 9.16 -3.56 -3.65
C SER A 267 9.56 -2.48 -4.64
N ASN A 268 10.11 -2.86 -5.80
CA ASN A 268 10.42 -1.91 -6.87
C ASN A 268 9.15 -1.35 -7.54
N LYS A 269 8.00 -2.02 -7.40
CA LYS A 269 6.73 -1.66 -8.06
C LYS A 269 5.84 -0.75 -7.22
N VAL A 270 5.96 -0.80 -5.89
CA VAL A 270 5.14 0.05 -5.01
C VAL A 270 5.44 1.51 -5.30
N SER A 271 4.41 2.21 -5.75
CA SER A 271 4.46 3.62 -6.16
C SER A 271 3.55 4.50 -5.32
N SER A 272 2.69 3.94 -4.47
CA SER A 272 1.87 4.67 -3.51
C SER A 272 1.58 3.81 -2.28
N ILE A 273 1.63 4.42 -1.09
CA ILE A 273 1.21 3.79 0.16
C ILE A 273 0.30 4.74 0.95
N GLY A 274 -0.78 4.21 1.53
CA GLY A 274 -1.67 4.96 2.42
C GLY A 274 -1.88 4.25 3.75
N ILE A 275 -1.95 5.04 4.82
CA ILE A 275 -2.33 4.59 6.16
C ILE A 275 -3.64 5.28 6.52
N TYR A 276 -4.70 4.52 6.74
CA TYR A 276 -6.08 4.96 6.86
C TYR A 276 -6.70 4.60 8.22
N GLU A 277 -7.93 5.06 8.44
CA GLU A 277 -8.76 4.89 9.64
C GLU A 277 -8.07 5.43 10.90
N TYR A 278 -7.32 6.52 10.77
CA TYR A 278 -6.67 7.16 11.91
C TYR A 278 -7.67 7.97 12.74
N HIS A 279 -7.88 7.54 13.98
CA HIS A 279 -8.73 8.22 14.95
C HIS A 279 -7.91 8.79 16.11
N LYS A 280 -7.69 10.12 16.08
CA LYS A 280 -6.90 10.82 17.08
C LYS A 280 -7.46 10.64 18.49
N SER A 281 -6.63 10.16 19.42
CA SER A 281 -6.93 10.09 20.85
C SER A 281 -6.54 11.37 21.60
N LYS A 282 -7.03 11.55 22.83
CA LYS A 282 -6.53 12.62 23.73
C LYS A 282 -5.05 12.45 24.04
N ASN A 283 -4.64 11.22 24.35
CA ASN A 283 -3.25 10.80 24.53
C ASN A 283 -2.88 9.86 23.39
N ASP A 284 -2.42 10.41 22.27
CA ASP A 284 -2.24 9.64 21.03
C ASP A 284 -0.81 9.12 20.80
N SER A 285 0.03 9.08 21.83
CA SER A 285 1.46 8.79 21.67
C SER A 285 1.75 7.41 21.07
N ALA A 286 0.96 6.39 21.39
CA ALA A 286 1.16 5.03 20.88
C ALA A 286 0.86 4.93 19.38
N THR A 287 -0.37 5.29 18.97
CA THR A 287 -0.78 5.30 17.55
C THR A 287 0.13 6.19 16.71
N SER A 288 0.41 7.41 17.18
CA SER A 288 1.28 8.36 16.47
C SER A 288 2.71 7.82 16.28
N MET A 289 3.28 7.16 17.31
CA MET A 289 4.59 6.52 17.20
C MET A 289 4.58 5.32 16.26
N LEU A 290 3.55 4.48 16.31
CA LEU A 290 3.44 3.32 15.44
C LEU A 290 3.33 3.74 13.96
N MET A 291 2.47 4.71 13.64
CA MET A 291 2.38 5.26 12.29
C MET A 291 3.71 5.88 11.83
N ALA A 292 4.40 6.62 12.71
CA ALA A 292 5.71 7.16 12.41
C ALA A 292 6.75 6.06 12.12
N GLN A 293 6.71 4.95 12.85
CA GLN A 293 7.59 3.79 12.61
C GLN A 293 7.23 3.06 11.32
N MET A 294 5.95 2.90 10.98
CA MET A 294 5.51 2.34 9.71
C MET A 294 6.06 3.15 8.52
N ILE A 295 5.94 4.48 8.58
CA ILE A 295 6.51 5.39 7.57
C ILE A 295 8.04 5.24 7.54
N TRP A 296 8.69 5.20 8.70
CA TRP A 296 10.14 5.07 8.81
C TRP A 296 10.66 3.78 8.17
N TYR A 297 10.02 2.64 8.46
CA TYR A 297 10.40 1.34 7.90
C TYR A 297 10.06 1.22 6.43
N PHE A 298 8.98 1.86 5.96
CA PHE A 298 8.73 2.00 4.53
C PHE A 298 9.87 2.75 3.83
N VAL A 299 10.31 3.89 4.37
CA VAL A 299 11.44 4.66 3.83
C VAL A 299 12.73 3.85 3.83
N GLU A 300 13.01 3.12 4.92
CA GLU A 300 14.16 2.20 4.97
C GLU A 300 14.06 1.14 3.86
N GLY A 301 12.88 0.54 3.68
CA GLY A 301 12.63 -0.43 2.63
C GLY A 301 12.90 0.12 1.23
N VAL A 302 12.47 1.37 0.95
CA VAL A 302 12.74 2.05 -0.34
C VAL A 302 14.24 2.16 -0.61
N ASN A 303 15.07 2.37 0.42
CA ASN A 303 16.54 2.42 0.28
C ASN A 303 17.18 1.04 0.10
N CYS A 304 16.44 -0.02 0.42
CA CYS A 304 16.84 -1.41 0.19
C CYS A 304 16.33 -1.96 -1.15
N ARG A 305 15.76 -1.12 -2.04
CA ARG A 305 15.35 -1.52 -3.39
C ARG A 305 16.54 -1.98 -4.20
N VAL A 306 16.39 -3.12 -4.87
CA VAL A 306 17.39 -3.72 -5.76
C VAL A 306 16.67 -4.13 -7.03
N GLY A 307 17.12 -3.61 -8.18
CA GLY A 307 16.63 -4.03 -9.50
C GLY A 307 17.07 -5.45 -9.84
N ASP A 308 16.18 -6.40 -9.62
CA ASP A 308 16.42 -7.84 -9.70
C ASP A 308 15.39 -8.61 -10.53
N ASP A 309 14.55 -7.88 -11.26
CA ASP A 309 13.47 -8.36 -12.13
C ASP A 309 13.83 -8.33 -13.63
N ASP A 310 15.06 -7.96 -13.98
CA ASP A 310 15.59 -8.04 -15.34
C ASP A 310 16.22 -9.41 -15.61
N PHE A 311 15.45 -10.28 -16.27
CA PHE A 311 15.85 -11.62 -16.70
C PHE A 311 16.33 -11.69 -18.16
N THR A 312 16.68 -10.55 -18.77
CA THR A 312 17.31 -10.54 -20.10
C THR A 312 18.77 -10.97 -20.06
N ASN A 313 19.43 -10.86 -18.90
CA ASN A 313 20.82 -11.24 -18.70
C ASN A 313 20.93 -12.59 -17.98
N GLU A 314 21.26 -13.65 -18.74
CA GLU A 314 21.42 -15.03 -18.23
C GLU A 314 22.43 -15.17 -17.09
N LYS A 315 23.36 -14.22 -16.91
CA LYS A 315 24.32 -14.25 -15.80
C LYS A 315 23.72 -13.78 -14.47
N GLN A 316 22.51 -13.24 -14.47
CA GLN A 316 21.88 -12.63 -13.28
C GLN A 316 20.80 -13.52 -12.67
N TYR A 317 20.50 -14.68 -13.25
CA TYR A 317 19.46 -15.58 -12.76
C TYR A 317 19.76 -17.06 -12.98
N GLN A 318 19.00 -17.91 -12.31
CA GLN A 318 18.92 -19.34 -12.56
C GLN A 318 17.49 -19.71 -12.97
N LYS A 319 17.35 -20.53 -14.00
CA LYS A 319 16.07 -21.01 -14.52
C LYS A 319 15.84 -22.46 -14.10
N TYR A 320 14.63 -22.78 -13.64
CA TYR A 320 14.22 -24.12 -13.25
C TYR A 320 12.91 -24.46 -13.94
N ASN A 321 12.87 -25.58 -14.67
CA ASN A 321 11.65 -26.07 -15.29
C ASN A 321 11.14 -27.25 -14.47
N VAL A 322 9.87 -27.20 -14.08
CA VAL A 322 9.19 -28.23 -13.29
C VAL A 322 7.94 -28.64 -14.05
N LEU A 323 7.82 -29.93 -14.35
CA LEU A 323 6.60 -30.48 -14.93
C LEU A 323 5.66 -30.88 -13.80
N VAL A 324 4.47 -30.27 -13.76
CA VAL A 324 3.43 -30.59 -12.79
C VAL A 324 2.18 -30.97 -13.58
N GLU A 325 1.77 -32.24 -13.45
CA GLU A 325 0.71 -32.82 -14.29
C GLU A 325 1.04 -32.65 -15.78
N ASP A 326 0.21 -31.91 -16.53
CA ASP A 326 0.39 -31.61 -17.95
C ASP A 326 0.98 -30.19 -18.21
N ASP A 327 1.23 -29.41 -17.14
CA ASP A 327 1.72 -28.03 -17.22
C ASP A 327 3.23 -27.93 -16.96
N GLU A 328 3.94 -27.16 -17.79
CA GLU A 328 5.35 -26.80 -17.55
C GLU A 328 5.44 -25.48 -16.77
N LEU A 329 5.84 -25.56 -15.51
CA LEU A 329 6.08 -24.40 -14.65
C LEU A 329 7.55 -23.97 -14.74
N ILE A 330 7.76 -22.72 -15.13
CA ILE A 330 9.09 -22.14 -15.30
C ILE A 330 9.36 -21.15 -14.15
N PHE A 331 10.36 -21.47 -13.33
CA PHE A 331 10.81 -20.62 -12.22
C PHE A 331 12.12 -19.91 -12.55
N TYR A 332 12.24 -18.69 -12.06
CA TYR A 332 13.43 -17.86 -12.13
C TYR A 332 13.88 -17.48 -10.72
N LYS A 333 15.16 -17.66 -10.42
CA LYS A 333 15.79 -17.20 -9.18
C LYS A 333 16.81 -16.11 -9.49
N SER A 334 16.65 -14.94 -8.89
CA SER A 334 17.66 -13.88 -9.00
C SER A 334 18.93 -14.26 -8.25
N LEU A 335 20.08 -14.17 -8.92
CA LEU A 335 21.39 -14.37 -8.28
C LEU A 335 21.82 -13.17 -7.43
N LYS A 336 21.20 -12.00 -7.62
CA LYS A 336 21.48 -10.79 -6.84
C LYS A 336 20.87 -10.84 -5.45
N THR A 337 19.61 -11.27 -5.38
CA THR A 337 18.79 -11.17 -4.16
C THR A 337 18.32 -12.51 -3.62
N GLY A 338 18.42 -13.58 -4.43
CA GLY A 338 17.89 -14.90 -4.09
C GLY A 338 16.36 -15.01 -4.17
N ARG A 339 15.67 -13.94 -4.58
CA ARG A 339 14.21 -13.92 -4.75
C ARG A 339 13.78 -14.79 -5.94
N TRP A 340 12.53 -15.24 -5.91
CA TRP A 340 11.96 -16.17 -6.88
C TRP A 340 10.78 -15.56 -7.64
N TRP A 341 10.66 -15.96 -8.91
CA TRP A 341 9.54 -15.65 -9.78
C TRP A 341 9.12 -16.93 -10.51
N ILE A 342 7.86 -16.98 -10.90
CA ILE A 342 7.30 -18.00 -11.77
C ILE A 342 6.71 -17.34 -13.02
N GLU A 343 6.93 -17.96 -14.18
CA GLU A 343 6.40 -17.48 -15.44
C GLU A 343 4.90 -17.79 -15.55
N ILE A 344 4.11 -16.78 -15.91
CA ILE A 344 2.73 -17.01 -16.34
C ILE A 344 2.73 -17.08 -17.87
N PRO A 345 2.27 -18.20 -18.47
CA PRO A 345 2.25 -18.34 -19.92
C PRO A 345 1.36 -17.27 -20.56
N PHE A 346 1.84 -16.72 -21.67
CA PHE A 346 1.08 -15.74 -22.44
C PHE A 346 -0.02 -16.44 -23.24
N LEU A 347 -1.28 -16.04 -23.05
CA LEU A 347 -2.43 -16.51 -23.85
C LEU A 347 -2.77 -15.44 -24.90
N PRO A 348 -2.20 -15.51 -26.13
CA PRO A 348 -2.30 -14.45 -27.14
C PRO A 348 -3.71 -14.10 -27.62
N ASN A 349 -4.71 -14.94 -27.35
CA ASN A 349 -6.05 -14.82 -27.93
C ASN A 349 -7.14 -14.33 -26.96
N VAL A 350 -6.80 -13.97 -25.72
CA VAL A 350 -7.82 -13.65 -24.69
C VAL A 350 -7.82 -12.19 -24.26
N ASN A 351 -6.68 -11.49 -24.25
CA ASN A 351 -6.65 -10.12 -23.71
C ASN A 351 -5.64 -9.19 -24.42
N ASN A 352 -6.10 -8.08 -24.99
CA ASN A 352 -5.27 -7.08 -25.68
C ASN A 352 -4.44 -6.19 -24.73
N LYS A 353 -4.58 -6.36 -23.40
CA LYS A 353 -3.95 -5.49 -22.39
C LYS A 353 -2.55 -5.96 -21.93
N LEU A 354 -2.22 -7.24 -22.05
CA LEU A 354 -0.91 -7.78 -21.71
C LEU A 354 -0.13 -8.08 -22.99
N LYS A 355 1.11 -7.61 -23.11
CA LYS A 355 1.91 -7.72 -24.35
C LYS A 355 3.14 -8.63 -24.23
N LYS A 356 3.39 -9.28 -23.07
CA LYS A 356 4.57 -10.13 -22.82
C LYS A 356 4.31 -11.21 -21.76
N HIS A 357 5.15 -12.26 -21.76
CA HIS A 357 5.31 -13.18 -20.64
C HIS A 357 5.46 -12.38 -19.34
N THR A 358 4.60 -12.67 -18.36
CA THR A 358 4.55 -11.93 -17.09
C THR A 358 5.16 -12.79 -16.00
N LEU A 359 6.08 -12.20 -15.24
CA LEU A 359 6.72 -12.86 -14.11
C LEU A 359 5.94 -12.54 -12.84
N LEU A 360 5.54 -13.59 -12.13
CA LEU A 360 4.83 -13.50 -10.86
C LEU A 360 5.80 -13.74 -9.71
N PRO A 361 5.96 -12.79 -8.78
CA PRO A 361 6.70 -13.00 -7.54
C PRO A 361 6.21 -14.25 -6.80
N CYS A 362 7.13 -15.12 -6.40
CA CYS A 362 6.85 -16.31 -5.61
C CYS A 362 7.94 -16.56 -4.55
N MET A 363 7.71 -17.54 -3.69
CA MET A 363 8.66 -18.02 -2.69
C MET A 363 9.43 -19.23 -3.22
N HIS A 364 10.56 -19.53 -2.59
CA HIS A 364 11.27 -20.79 -2.81
C HIS A 364 10.41 -22.01 -2.43
N SER A 365 9.55 -21.87 -1.41
CA SER A 365 8.62 -22.94 -1.02
C SER A 365 7.66 -23.32 -2.16
N ASP A 366 7.26 -22.37 -3.00
CA ASP A 366 6.36 -22.64 -4.13
C ASP A 366 7.05 -23.52 -5.18
N TYR A 367 8.35 -23.28 -5.40
CA TYR A 367 9.17 -24.16 -6.23
C TYR A 367 9.27 -25.57 -5.64
N VAL A 368 9.51 -25.69 -4.32
CA VAL A 368 9.59 -27.00 -3.65
C VAL A 368 8.27 -27.77 -3.76
N LEU A 369 7.13 -27.10 -3.54
CA LEU A 369 5.81 -27.71 -3.70
C LEU A 369 5.55 -28.15 -5.15
N ALA A 370 5.94 -27.33 -6.13
CA ALA A 370 5.86 -27.71 -7.53
C ALA A 370 6.67 -28.97 -7.83
N THR A 371 7.89 -29.12 -7.26
CA THR A 371 8.68 -30.36 -7.45
C THR A 371 8.05 -31.60 -6.82
N GLN A 372 7.07 -31.43 -5.93
CA GLN A 372 6.28 -32.50 -5.32
C GLN A 372 4.98 -32.80 -6.09
N GLY A 373 4.74 -32.09 -7.20
CA GLY A 373 3.54 -32.26 -8.03
C GLY A 373 2.37 -31.36 -7.64
N GLU A 374 2.59 -30.33 -6.81
CA GLU A 374 1.53 -29.39 -6.40
C GLU A 374 1.64 -28.04 -7.13
N ILE A 375 0.57 -27.60 -7.78
CA ILE A 375 0.54 -26.30 -8.45
C ILE A 375 0.41 -25.18 -7.40
N PRO A 376 1.30 -24.17 -7.38
CA PRO A 376 1.19 -23.05 -6.46
C PRO A 376 -0.10 -22.26 -6.66
N GLU A 377 -0.89 -22.07 -5.59
CA GLU A 377 -2.21 -21.43 -5.63
C GLU A 377 -2.16 -20.02 -6.27
N ARG A 378 -1.14 -19.24 -5.92
CA ARG A 378 -0.93 -17.89 -6.48
C ARG A 378 -0.73 -17.90 -7.99
N TRP A 379 0.03 -18.86 -8.50
CA TRP A 379 0.22 -19.04 -9.94
C TRP A 379 -1.10 -19.45 -10.61
N TYR A 380 -1.82 -20.41 -10.01
CA TYR A 380 -3.13 -20.84 -10.51
C TYR A 380 -4.13 -19.68 -10.61
N LYS A 381 -4.26 -18.87 -9.54
CA LYS A 381 -5.13 -17.68 -9.53
C LYS A 381 -4.74 -16.68 -10.62
N ALA A 382 -3.44 -16.41 -10.79
CA ALA A 382 -2.96 -15.50 -11.82
C ALA A 382 -3.16 -16.05 -13.24
N TYR A 383 -2.97 -17.36 -13.45
CA TYR A 383 -3.23 -18.03 -14.71
C TYR A 383 -4.71 -17.95 -15.10
N ARG A 384 -5.62 -18.24 -14.17
CA ARG A 384 -7.08 -18.12 -14.38
C ARG A 384 -7.48 -16.70 -14.78
N LYS A 385 -6.98 -15.66 -14.10
CA LYS A 385 -7.25 -14.26 -14.47
C LYS A 385 -6.79 -13.86 -15.88
N ASN A 386 -5.76 -14.52 -16.40
CA ASN A 386 -5.26 -14.27 -17.76
C ASN A 386 -5.95 -15.15 -18.81
N SER A 387 -6.71 -16.15 -18.38
CA SER A 387 -7.38 -17.13 -19.26
C SER A 387 -8.82 -16.77 -19.57
N PHE A 388 -9.42 -15.85 -18.81
CA PHE A 388 -10.75 -15.27 -19.00
C PHE A 388 -10.63 -13.75 -19.10
#